data_AF-A0A3B9GXD0-F1
#
_entry.id   AF-A0A3B9GXD0-F1
#
_cell.length_a   1.000
_cell.length_b   1.000
_cell.length_c   1.000
_cell.angle_alpha   90.00
_cell.angle_beta   90.00
_cell.angle_gamma   90.00
#
_symmetry.space_group_name_H-M   'P 1'
#
loop_
_entity.id
_entity.type
_entity.pdbx_description
1 polymer ?
#
loop_
_entity_poly.entity_id
_entity_poly.type
_entity_poly.pdbx_seq_one_letter_code
_entity_poly.pdbx_strand_id
1 'polypeptide(L)'
;PKAGVAEVMNIIGDVSGKCCIMLDDMCDSGGTLANAAAALKEAGAKSVSAYVSHGVLSGKAVDRIEKSVLDELVMTDTIAPSDEAKKSKSIRILPIAPLLGEAIRRIANEESVSKLFDR
;
A
#
# COMPACT_ATOMS: atom_id res chain seq x y z
N PRO A 1 21.97 0.63 -13.30
CA PRO A 1 20.54 0.60 -13.70
C PRO A 1 20.05 2.00 -14.11
N LYS A 2 19.46 2.16 -15.32
CA LYS A 2 18.87 3.44 -15.76
C LYS A 2 17.46 3.56 -15.17
N ALA A 3 17.16 4.69 -14.55
CA ALA A 3 15.81 4.99 -14.07
C ALA A 3 14.81 4.99 -15.24
N GLY A 4 13.74 4.19 -15.12
CA GLY A 4 12.61 4.23 -16.06
C GLY A 4 12.58 3.15 -17.14
N VAL A 5 13.49 2.17 -17.13
CA VAL A 5 13.34 0.97 -17.96
C VAL A 5 12.55 -0.06 -17.15
N ALA A 6 11.40 -0.49 -17.67
CA ALA A 6 10.62 -1.56 -17.09
C ALA A 6 11.49 -2.84 -17.09
N GLU A 7 12.04 -3.20 -15.94
CA GLU A 7 12.65 -4.50 -15.75
C GLU A 7 11.57 -5.57 -15.94
N VAL A 8 11.91 -6.64 -16.65
CA VAL A 8 11.00 -7.78 -16.83
C VAL A 8 10.66 -8.33 -15.45
N MET A 9 9.41 -8.13 -15.02
CA MET A 9 8.93 -8.60 -13.73
C MET A 9 8.62 -10.10 -13.81
N ASN A 10 9.55 -10.95 -13.37
CA ASN A 10 9.30 -12.38 -13.27
C ASN A 10 8.41 -12.69 -12.06
N ILE A 11 7.21 -13.21 -12.31
CA ILE A 11 6.30 -13.68 -11.27
C ILE A 11 6.69 -15.12 -10.90
N ILE A 12 7.04 -15.33 -9.64
CA ILE A 12 7.29 -16.67 -9.09
C ILE A 12 5.99 -17.18 -8.46
N GLY A 13 5.36 -18.17 -9.11
CA GLY A 13 4.09 -18.77 -8.68
C GLY A 13 2.97 -18.54 -9.70
N ASP A 14 1.82 -19.17 -9.46
CA ASP A 14 0.63 -19.04 -10.31
C ASP A 14 -0.40 -18.11 -9.67
N VAL A 15 -0.77 -17.06 -10.40
CA VAL A 15 -1.73 -16.02 -9.98
C VAL A 15 -3.01 -16.04 -10.82
N SER A 16 -3.11 -16.92 -11.82
CA SER A 16 -4.24 -16.96 -12.75
C SER A 16 -5.56 -17.19 -12.02
N GLY A 17 -6.54 -16.31 -12.26
CA GLY A 17 -7.86 -16.33 -11.63
C GLY A 17 -7.88 -15.95 -10.14
N LYS A 18 -6.75 -15.58 -9.52
CA LYS A 18 -6.66 -15.27 -8.09
C LYS A 18 -6.77 -13.79 -7.79
N CYS A 19 -7.27 -13.47 -6.60
CA CYS A 19 -7.17 -12.12 -6.05
C CYS A 19 -5.79 -11.95 -5.40
N CYS A 20 -4.97 -11.06 -5.95
CA CYS A 20 -3.64 -10.76 -5.45
C CYS A 20 -3.67 -9.58 -4.48
N ILE A 21 -2.95 -9.71 -3.38
CA ILE A 21 -2.72 -8.65 -2.40
C ILE A 21 -1.21 -8.43 -2.35
N MET A 22 -0.77 -7.26 -2.82
CA MET A 22 0.61 -6.81 -2.69
C MET A 22 0.78 -6.17 -1.32
N LEU A 23 1.82 -6.57 -0.60
CA LEU A 23 2.18 -6.00 0.69
C LEU A 23 3.53 -5.31 0.53
N ASP A 24 3.61 -4.08 0.99
CA ASP A 24 4.87 -3.35 1.12
C ASP A 24 4.84 -2.51 2.40
N ASP A 25 5.98 -2.00 2.85
CA ASP A 25 6.00 -1.10 3.99
C ASP A 25 5.56 0.32 3.59
N MET A 26 5.93 0.78 2.40
CA MET A 26 5.65 2.13 1.93
C MET A 26 5.41 2.27 0.42
N CYS A 27 4.71 3.34 0.03
CA CYS A 27 4.57 3.75 -1.36
C CYS A 27 5.00 5.21 -1.54
N ASP A 28 6.11 5.42 -2.26
CA ASP A 28 6.61 6.75 -2.62
C ASP A 28 6.07 7.24 -3.97
N SER A 29 6.72 6.90 -5.09
CA SER A 29 6.27 7.40 -6.41
C SER A 29 5.09 6.62 -7.01
N GLY A 30 4.70 5.48 -6.44
CA GLY A 30 3.67 4.58 -6.98
C GLY A 30 4.06 3.80 -8.25
N GLY A 31 5.29 3.97 -8.75
CA GLY A 31 5.76 3.31 -9.98
C GLY A 31 5.86 1.79 -9.85
N THR A 32 6.50 1.33 -8.76
CA THR A 32 6.69 -0.10 -8.50
C THR A 32 5.35 -0.83 -8.37
N LEU A 33 4.42 -0.30 -7.57
CA LEU A 33 3.10 -0.90 -7.37
C LEU A 33 2.28 -0.93 -8.66
N ALA A 34 2.29 0.15 -9.45
CA ALA A 34 1.57 0.20 -10.73
C ALA A 34 2.12 -0.84 -11.73
N ASN A 35 3.44 -0.96 -11.84
CA ASN A 35 4.08 -1.93 -12.73
C ASN A 35 3.86 -3.37 -12.27
N ALA A 36 3.94 -3.63 -10.96
CA ALA A 36 3.67 -4.94 -10.39
C ALA A 36 2.20 -5.35 -10.59
N ALA A 37 1.26 -4.41 -10.44
CA ALA A 37 -0.15 -4.65 -10.72
C ALA A 37 -0.39 -4.99 -12.20
N ALA A 38 0.27 -4.30 -13.12
CA ALA A 38 0.23 -4.61 -14.55
C ALA A 38 0.72 -6.04 -14.82
N ALA A 39 1.89 -6.41 -14.31
CA ALA A 39 2.44 -7.76 -14.49
C ALA A 39 1.50 -8.85 -13.93
N LEU A 40 0.92 -8.64 -12.74
CA LEU A 40 -0.01 -9.58 -12.13
C LEU A 40 -1.31 -9.73 -12.94
N LYS A 41 -1.88 -8.63 -13.43
CA LYS A 41 -3.08 -8.65 -14.30
C LYS A 41 -2.79 -9.33 -15.63
N GLU A 42 -1.64 -9.06 -16.26
CA GLU A 42 -1.19 -9.73 -17.48
C GLU A 42 -0.98 -11.24 -17.28
N ALA A 43 -0.54 -11.67 -16.09
CA ALA A 43 -0.44 -13.07 -15.71
C ALA A 43 -1.80 -13.72 -15.32
N GLY A 44 -2.91 -13.01 -15.50
CA GLY A 44 -4.26 -13.54 -15.31
C GLY A 44 -4.85 -13.35 -13.92
N ALA A 45 -4.27 -12.51 -13.05
CA ALA A 45 -4.87 -12.21 -11.76
C ALA A 45 -6.28 -11.61 -11.91
N LYS A 46 -7.22 -12.11 -11.12
CA LYS A 46 -8.61 -11.63 -11.07
C LYS A 46 -8.68 -10.19 -10.54
N SER A 47 -7.93 -9.91 -9.48
CA SER A 47 -7.80 -8.57 -8.89
C SER A 47 -6.40 -8.37 -8.30
N VAL A 48 -5.96 -7.13 -8.18
CA VAL A 48 -4.72 -6.73 -7.55
C VAL A 48 -4.99 -5.53 -6.67
N SER A 49 -4.80 -5.70 -5.36
CA SER A 49 -4.80 -4.60 -4.38
C SER A 49 -3.43 -4.48 -3.75
N ALA A 50 -3.08 -3.30 -3.25
CA ALA A 50 -1.84 -3.06 -2.52
C ALA A 50 -2.16 -2.54 -1.12
N TYR A 51 -1.42 -2.99 -0.12
CA TYR A 51 -1.50 -2.51 1.26
C TYR A 51 -0.11 -2.05 1.68
N VAL A 52 -0.03 -0.81 2.14
CA VAL A 52 1.20 -0.21 2.66
C VAL A 52 0.96 0.43 4.02
N SER A 53 1.97 0.43 4.88
CA SER A 53 1.90 1.22 6.11
C SER A 53 2.01 2.70 5.76
N HIS A 54 3.00 3.11 4.98
CA HIS A 54 3.33 4.51 4.75
C HIS A 54 3.06 4.95 3.31
N GLY A 55 2.01 5.73 3.07
CA GLY A 55 1.81 6.39 1.79
C GLY A 55 2.53 7.73 1.74
N VAL A 56 3.78 7.75 1.26
CA VAL A 56 4.52 9.00 1.01
C VAL A 56 3.94 9.73 -0.21
N LEU A 57 3.55 8.97 -1.24
CA LEU A 57 2.81 9.45 -2.42
C LEU A 57 3.41 10.72 -3.06
N SER A 58 4.72 10.75 -3.29
CA SER A 58 5.40 11.94 -3.82
C SER A 58 5.10 12.21 -5.30
N GLY A 59 5.17 13.49 -5.68
CA GLY A 59 5.03 13.93 -7.05
C GLY A 59 3.68 13.56 -7.67
N LYS A 60 3.70 12.69 -8.68
CA LYS A 60 2.51 12.25 -9.43
C LYS A 60 1.98 10.89 -8.96
N ALA A 61 2.32 10.44 -7.75
CA ALA A 61 1.96 9.11 -7.28
C ALA A 61 0.44 8.87 -7.27
N VAL A 62 -0.36 9.81 -6.75
CA VAL A 62 -1.83 9.68 -6.72
C VAL A 62 -2.39 9.49 -8.13
N ASP A 63 -2.06 10.38 -9.06
CA ASP A 63 -2.47 10.31 -10.47
C ASP A 63 -2.03 8.99 -11.14
N ARG A 64 -0.83 8.51 -10.81
CA ARG A 64 -0.30 7.25 -11.32
C ARG A 64 -1.11 6.05 -10.82
N ILE A 65 -1.46 6.03 -9.53
CA ILE A 65 -2.28 4.96 -8.96
C ILE A 65 -3.67 4.97 -9.59
N GLU A 66 -4.31 6.13 -9.72
CA GLU A 66 -5.64 6.27 -10.33
C GLU A 66 -5.69 5.81 -11.79
N LYS A 67 -4.63 6.05 -12.56
CA LYS A 67 -4.53 5.64 -13.97
C LYS A 67 -4.01 4.21 -14.16
N SER A 68 -3.57 3.56 -13.09
CA SER A 68 -3.04 2.20 -13.16
C SER A 68 -4.14 1.14 -13.21
N VAL A 69 -3.73 -0.12 -13.36
CA VAL A 69 -4.63 -1.29 -13.27
C VAL A 69 -4.78 -1.83 -11.84
N LEU A 70 -4.21 -1.13 -10.85
CA LEU A 70 -4.37 -1.47 -9.44
C LEU A 70 -5.82 -1.20 -9.02
N ASP A 71 -6.50 -2.20 -8.43
CA ASP A 71 -7.90 -2.06 -8.04
C ASP A 71 -8.06 -1.16 -6.80
N GLU A 72 -7.14 -1.24 -5.83
CA GLU A 72 -7.13 -0.39 -4.64
C GLU A 72 -5.71 -0.31 -4.05
N LEU A 73 -5.29 0.89 -3.66
CA LEU A 73 -4.18 1.13 -2.72
C LEU A 73 -4.75 1.44 -1.34
N VAL A 74 -4.43 0.61 -0.36
CA VAL A 74 -4.77 0.81 1.04
C VAL A 74 -3.53 1.30 1.77
N MET A 75 -3.64 2.42 2.47
CA MET A 75 -2.56 2.98 3.27
C MET A 75 -3.06 3.41 4.65
N THR A 76 -2.15 3.59 5.60
CA THR A 76 -2.51 4.21 6.88
C THR A 76 -2.35 5.73 6.83
N ASP A 77 -2.87 6.42 7.84
CA ASP A 77 -2.64 7.85 8.07
C ASP A 77 -1.34 8.15 8.86
N THR A 78 -0.35 7.24 8.85
CA THR A 78 1.00 7.48 9.42
C THR A 78 1.68 8.73 8.85
N ILE A 79 1.39 9.05 7.59
CA ILE A 79 1.75 10.32 6.94
C ILE A 79 0.45 11.01 6.59
N ALA A 80 0.36 12.30 6.91
CA ALA A 80 -0.83 13.10 6.64
C ALA A 80 -1.18 13.03 5.14
N PRO A 81 -2.34 12.45 4.76
CA PRO A 81 -2.69 12.30 3.36
C PRO A 81 -2.95 13.66 2.71
N SER A 82 -2.50 13.81 1.47
CA SER A 82 -2.82 15.00 0.66
C SER A 82 -4.32 15.04 0.31
N ASP A 83 -4.81 16.21 -0.12
CA ASP A 83 -6.21 16.33 -0.52
C ASP A 83 -6.53 15.55 -1.78
N GLU A 84 -5.55 15.36 -2.68
CA GLU A 84 -5.68 14.47 -3.83
C GLU A 84 -5.86 13.02 -3.38
N ALA A 85 -5.03 12.56 -2.44
CA ALA A 85 -5.14 11.20 -1.91
C ALA A 85 -6.50 10.95 -1.23
N LYS A 86 -7.01 11.92 -0.46
CA LYS A 86 -8.33 11.84 0.19
C LYS A 86 -9.50 11.81 -0.80
N LYS A 87 -9.35 12.45 -1.97
CA LYS A 87 -10.38 12.51 -3.02
C LYS A 87 -10.31 11.33 -3.98
N SER A 88 -9.20 10.59 -3.97
CA SER A 88 -8.98 9.49 -4.88
C SER A 88 -9.94 8.34 -4.61
N LYS A 89 -10.51 7.78 -5.68
CA LYS A 89 -11.39 6.60 -5.58
C LYS A 89 -10.62 5.29 -5.47
N SER A 90 -9.34 5.31 -5.83
CA SER A 90 -8.46 4.13 -5.82
C SER A 90 -7.62 4.05 -4.55
N ILE A 91 -7.71 5.03 -3.65
CA ILE A 91 -6.94 5.08 -2.40
C ILE A 91 -7.89 5.02 -1.21
N ARG A 92 -7.67 4.05 -0.32
CA ARG A 92 -8.36 3.95 0.97
C ARG A 92 -7.38 4.19 2.10
N ILE A 93 -7.75 5.08 3.00
CA ILE A 93 -6.93 5.49 4.16
C ILE A 93 -7.50 4.85 5.42
N LEU A 94 -6.64 4.18 6.19
CA LEU A 94 -6.97 3.56 7.47
C LEU A 94 -6.38 4.35 8.63
N PRO A 95 -7.20 4.81 9.59
CA PRO A 95 -6.68 5.54 10.75
C PRO A 95 -5.94 4.60 11.71
N ILE A 96 -4.76 5.02 12.17
CA ILE A 96 -3.97 4.29 13.17
C ILE A 96 -3.91 5.01 14.53
N ALA A 97 -4.60 6.14 14.68
CA ALA A 97 -4.66 6.87 15.94
C ALA A 97 -5.05 5.99 17.15
N PRO A 98 -6.01 5.04 17.07
CA PRO A 98 -6.31 4.16 18.20
C PRO A 98 -5.14 3.25 18.59
N LEU A 99 -4.39 2.73 17.62
CA LEU A 99 -3.22 1.88 17.86
C LEU A 99 -2.11 2.67 18.56
N LEU A 100 -1.80 3.87 18.06
CA LEU A 100 -0.80 4.75 18.66
C LEU A 100 -1.22 5.21 20.07
N GLY A 101 -2.51 5.56 20.25
CA GLY A 101 -3.05 5.97 21.53
C GLY A 101 -2.92 4.87 22.59
N GLU A 102 -3.22 3.62 22.24
CA GLU A 102 -3.07 2.50 23.16
C GLU A 102 -1.60 2.22 23.49
N ALA A 103 -0.70 2.36 22.52
CA ALA A 103 0.74 2.25 22.77
C ALA A 103 1.24 3.30 23.77
N ILE A 104 0.86 4.57 23.58
CA ILE A 104 1.19 5.67 24.50
C ILE A 104 0.63 5.40 25.90
N ARG A 105 -0.64 4.99 26.00
CA ARG A 105 -1.30 4.67 27.27
C ARG A 105 -0.58 3.56 28.04
N ARG A 106 -0.18 2.49 27.35
CA ARG A 106 0.54 1.36 27.95
C ARG A 106 1.90 1.77 28.47
N ILE A 107 2.67 2.54 27.69
CA ILE A 107 3.97 3.07 28.11
C ILE A 107 3.82 3.95 29.35
N ALA A 108 2.84 4.85 29.36
CA ALA A 108 2.59 5.73 30.50
C ALA A 108 2.17 4.99 31.78
N ASN A 109 1.54 3.81 31.63
CA ASN A 109 1.08 2.98 32.74
C ASN A 109 2.03 1.82 33.08
N GLU A 110 3.21 1.73 32.47
CA GLU A 110 4.16 0.61 32.62
C GLU A 110 3.54 -0.77 32.28
N GLU A 111 2.55 -0.78 31.38
CA GLU A 111 1.91 -1.99 30.89
C GLU A 111 2.67 -2.57 29.68
N SER A 112 2.59 -3.89 29.52
CA SER A 112 3.19 -4.57 28.35
C SER A 112 2.60 -4.05 27.03
N VAL A 113 3.47 -3.50 26.18
CA VAL A 113 3.17 -3.08 24.80
C VAL A 113 3.01 -4.30 23.88
N SER A 114 3.63 -5.43 24.19
CA SER A 114 3.53 -6.67 23.39
C SER A 114 2.09 -7.14 23.24
N LYS A 115 1.21 -6.79 24.20
CA LYS A 115 -0.23 -7.06 24.16
C LYS A 115 -0.96 -6.41 22.98
N LEU A 116 -0.37 -5.41 22.32
CA LEU A 116 -0.90 -4.83 21.07
C LEU A 116 -0.89 -5.81 19.90
N PHE A 117 -0.06 -6.85 19.97
CA PHE A 117 0.14 -7.82 18.89
C PHE A 117 -0.50 -9.18 19.20
N ASP A 118 -1.02 -9.36 20.41
CA ASP A 118 -1.82 -10.52 20.79
C ASP A 118 -3.24 -10.36 20.22
N ARG A 119 -3.78 -11.42 19.64
CA ARG A 119 -5.16 -11.47 19.11
C ARG A 119 -6.15 -11.92 20.18
#